data_AF-A0ABD7URC0-F1
#
_entry.id   AF-A0ABD7URC0-F1
#
_cell.length_a   1.000
_cell.length_b   1.000
_cell.length_c   1.000
_cell.angle_alpha   90.00
_cell.angle_beta   90.00
_cell.angle_gamma   90.00
#
_symmetry.space_group_name_H-M   'P 1'
#
loop_
_entity.id
_entity.type
_entity.pdbx_description
1 polymer ?
#
loop_
_entity_poly.entity_id
_entity_poly.type
_entity_poly.pdbx_seq_one_letter_code
_entity_poly.pdbx_strand_id
1 'polypeptide(L)' 'MAHAPHPDEAPDLWAVLRELAARAGLPTVPVPHYVPSGVVNAFATGSKHHAAIALTDGLLRSLTPRE' A
#
# COMPACT_ATOMS: atom_id res chain seq x y z
N MET A 1 -4.01 13.42 8.18
CA MET A 1 -3.23 13.70 6.95
C MET A 1 -2.60 12.39 6.52
N ALA A 2 -2.78 11.97 5.26
CA ALA A 2 -2.22 10.71 4.78
C ALA A 2 -0.73 10.89 4.46
N HIS A 3 0.13 10.13 5.13
CA HIS A 3 1.56 10.14 4.88
C HIS A 3 1.92 8.96 3.96
N ALA A 4 2.76 9.21 2.96
CA ALA A 4 3.28 8.14 2.10
C ALA A 4 4.63 7.69 2.71
N PRO A 5 4.72 6.50 3.30
CA PRO A 5 5.96 6.02 3.91
C PRO A 5 7.03 5.83 2.82
N HIS A 6 8.25 6.28 3.10
CA HIS A 6 9.36 6.07 2.16
C HIS A 6 9.70 4.57 2.06
N PRO A 7 10.20 4.08 0.91
CA PRO A 7 10.64 2.69 0.77
C PRO A 7 11.61 2.18 1.83
N ASP A 8 12.42 3.06 2.42
CA ASP A 8 13.31 2.74 3.55
C ASP A 8 12.59 2.55 4.89
N GLU A 9 11.45 3.21 5.10
CA GLU A 9 10.73 3.16 6.38
C GLU A 9 9.87 1.89 6.51
N ALA A 10 9.47 1.30 5.39
CA ALA A 10 8.60 0.12 5.36
C ALA A 10 8.93 -0.81 4.17
N PRO A 11 10.13 -1.41 4.12
CA PRO A 11 10.56 -2.23 2.98
C PRO A 11 9.62 -3.40 2.68
N ASP A 12 9.06 -4.05 3.72
CA ASP A 12 8.05 -5.11 3.60
C ASP A 12 6.77 -4.62 2.92
N LEU A 13 6.29 -3.43 3.30
CA LEU A 13 5.10 -2.85 2.69
C LEU A 13 5.31 -2.63 1.19
N TRP A 14 6.47 -2.08 0.83
CA TRP A 14 6.85 -1.86 -0.56
C TRP A 14 7.09 -3.17 -1.33
N ALA A 15 7.51 -4.25 -0.68
CA ALA A 15 7.58 -5.58 -1.28
C ALA A 15 6.20 -6.13 -1.62
N VAL A 16 5.25 -6.05 -0.68
CA VAL A 16 3.85 -6.48 -0.90
C VAL A 16 3.18 -5.63 -1.99
N LEU A 17 3.40 -4.31 -2.01
CA LEU A 17 2.90 -3.42 -3.05
C LEU A 17 3.47 -3.75 -4.43
N ARG A 18 4.77 -4.04 -4.52
CA ARG A 18 5.39 -4.51 -5.77
C ARG A 18 4.74 -5.79 -6.26
N GLU A 19 4.49 -6.74 -5.36
CA GLU A 19 3.87 -8.01 -5.72
C GLU A 19 2.41 -7.82 -6.17
N LEU A 20 1.63 -7.00 -5.47
CA LEU A 20 0.27 -6.62 -5.86
C LEU A 20 0.25 -5.92 -7.21
N ALA A 21 1.16 -4.96 -7.45
CA ALA A 21 1.27 -4.24 -8.71
C ALA A 21 1.64 -5.17 -9.88
N ALA A 22 2.59 -6.09 -9.64
CA ALA A 22 2.99 -7.10 -10.63
C ALA A 22 1.84 -8.06 -10.95
N ARG A 23 1.12 -8.55 -9.93
CA ARG A 23 -0.06 -9.42 -10.11
C ARG A 23 -1.21 -8.70 -10.82
N ALA A 24 -1.38 -7.40 -10.57
CA ALA A 24 -2.38 -6.57 -11.23
C ALA A 24 -1.97 -6.08 -12.63
N GLY A 25 -0.74 -6.37 -13.08
CA GLY A 25 -0.23 -5.91 -14.37
C GLY A 25 -0.10 -4.38 -14.47
N LEU A 26 0.10 -3.71 -13.33
CA LEU A 26 0.25 -2.25 -13.30
C LEU A 26 1.63 -1.86 -13.86
N PRO A 27 1.70 -0.81 -14.71
CA PRO A 27 2.97 -0.38 -15.32
C PRO A 27 3.91 0.29 -14.32
N THR A 28 3.40 0.76 -13.19
CA THR A 28 4.17 1.38 -12.10
C THR A 28 3.66 0.90 -10.74
N VAL A 29 4.56 0.86 -9.76
CA VAL A 29 4.20 0.57 -8.36
C VAL A 29 3.44 1.78 -7.80
N PRO A 30 2.17 1.62 -7.39
CA PRO A 30 1.38 2.73 -6.86
C PRO A 30 1.99 3.28 -5.59
N VAL A 31 1.86 4.59 -5.38
CA VAL A 31 2.30 5.23 -4.14
C VAL A 31 1.35 4.80 -3.01
N PRO A 32 1.87 4.19 -1.93
CA PRO A 32 1.05 3.89 -0.76
C PRO A 32 0.70 5.17 -0.01
N HIS A 33 -0.56 5.35 0.30
CA HIS A 33 -1.05 6.38 1.20
C HIS A 33 -1.54 5.73 2.48
N TYR A 34 -0.90 6.07 3.60
CA TYR A 34 -1.32 5.58 4.90
C TYR A 34 -2.53 6.37 5.42
N VAL A 35 -3.59 5.64 5.78
CA VAL A 35 -4.79 6.18 6.41
C VAL A 35 -4.86 5.65 7.85
N PRO A 36 -4.75 6.51 8.87
CA PRO A 36 -4.87 6.09 10.26
C PRO A 36 -6.33 5.71 10.57
N SER A 37 -6.66 4.44 10.36
CA SER A 37 -7.99 3.85 10.59
C SER A 37 -7.85 2.40 11.00
N GLY A 38 -8.55 1.99 12.06
CA GLY A 38 -8.54 0.61 12.56
C GLY A 38 -9.32 -0.39 11.69
N VAL A 39 -9.99 0.08 10.65
CA VAL A 39 -10.73 -0.78 9.71
C VAL A 39 -9.74 -1.47 8.78
N VAL A 40 -9.88 -2.77 8.54
CA VAL A 40 -9.04 -3.53 7.61
C VAL A 40 -9.51 -3.26 6.18
N ASN A 41 -8.81 -2.38 5.46
CA ASN A 41 -9.17 -2.04 4.07
C ASN A 41 -7.98 -1.55 3.22
N ALA A 42 -8.06 -1.79 1.91
CA ALA A 42 -7.17 -1.24 0.88
C ALA A 42 -8.00 -0.75 -0.30
N PHE A 43 -7.73 0.48 -0.75
CA PHE A 43 -8.38 1.05 -1.92
C PHE A 43 -7.34 1.51 -2.94
N ALA A 44 -7.45 1.01 -4.17
CA ALA A 44 -6.70 1.55 -5.29
C ALA A 44 -7.53 2.66 -5.95
N THR A 45 -6.93 3.82 -6.17
CA THR A 45 -7.53 4.95 -6.87
C THR A 45 -6.58 5.50 -7.92
N GLY A 46 -7.13 6.11 -8.96
CA GLY A 46 -6.37 6.71 -10.05
C GLY A 46 -6.42 5.90 -11.34
N SER A 47 -5.50 6.22 -12.24
CA SER A 47 -5.46 5.68 -13.61
C SER A 47 -4.18 4.88 -13.84
N LYS A 48 -4.08 4.15 -14.94
CA LYS A 48 -2.92 3.28 -15.25
C LYS A 48 -1.56 3.98 -15.12
N HIS A 49 -1.50 5.28 -15.36
CA HIS A 49 -0.27 6.08 -15.26
C HIS A 49 -0.08 6.81 -13.92
N HIS A 50 -1.15 6.97 -13.14
CA HIS A 50 -1.15 7.61 -11.82
C HIS A 50 -2.07 6.81 -10.91
N ALA A 51 -1.59 5.65 -10.47
CA ALA A 51 -2.27 4.82 -9.49
C ALA A 51 -1.73 5.13 -8.09
N ALA A 52 -2.64 5.27 -7.13
CA ALA A 52 -2.36 5.43 -5.71
C ALA A 52 -3.12 4.34 -4.94
N ILE A 53 -2.51 3.79 -3.88
CA ILE A 53 -3.17 2.79 -3.04
C ILE A 53 -3.26 3.34 -1.62
N ALA A 54 -4.47 3.52 -1.11
CA ALA A 54 -4.72 3.87 0.27
C ALA A 54 -4.78 2.61 1.14
N LEU A 55 -3.90 2.54 2.13
CA LEU A 55 -3.75 1.44 3.07
C LEU A 55 -4.12 1.92 4.47
N THR A 56 -4.85 1.09 5.21
CA THR A 56 -5.28 1.39 6.58
C THR A 56 -4.37 0.71 7.61
N ASP A 57 -4.30 1.28 8.82
CA ASP A 57 -3.60 0.67 9.98
C ASP A 57 -4.08 -0.77 10.22
N GLY A 58 -5.40 -0.99 10.16
CA GLY A 58 -5.98 -2.33 10.34
C GLY A 58 -5.47 -3.35 9.32
N LEU A 59 -5.36 -2.96 8.04
CA LEU A 59 -4.81 -3.83 7.00
C LEU A 59 -3.33 -4.09 7.21
N LEU A 60 -2.56 -3.04 7.51
CA LEU A 60 -1.12 -3.16 7.74
C LEU A 60 -0.83 -4.10 8.91
N ARG A 61 -1.54 -3.99 10.03
CA ARG A 61 -1.42 -4.92 11.16
C ARG A 61 -1.77 -6.37 10.80
N SER A 62 -2.67 -6.57 9.85
CA SER A 62 -3.05 -7.92 9.38
C SER A 62 -2.07 -8.51 8.37
N LEU A 63 -1.37 -7.66 7.60
CA LEU A 63 -0.37 -8.06 6.61
C LEU A 63 1.04 -8.12 7.20
N THR A 64 1.30 -7.38 8.28
CA THR A 64 2.52 -7.54 9.07
C THR A 64 2.48 -8.97 9.58
N PRO A 65 3.44 -9.84 9.21
CA PRO A 65 3.55 -11.15 9.80
C PRO A 65 3.60 -10.91 11.31
N ARG A 66 2.63 -11.46 12.03
CA ARG A 66 2.76 -11.58 13.46
C ARG A 66 3.99 -12.48 13.65
N GLU A 67 5.06 -11.90 14.18
CA GLU A 67 6.23 -12.68 14.60
C GLU A 67 5.80 -13.87 15.48
#